data_AF-A0A935YC67-F1
#
_entry.id   AF-A0A935YC67-F1
#
_cell.length_a   1.000
_cell.length_b   1.000
_cell.length_c   1.000
_cell.angle_alpha   90.00
_cell.angle_beta   90.00
_cell.angle_gamma   90.00
#
_symmetry.space_group_name_H-M   'P 1'
#
loop_
_entity.id
_entity.type
_entity.pdbx_description
1 polymer ?
#
loop_
_entity_poly.entity_id
_entity_poly.type
_entity_poly.pdbx_seq_one_letter_code
_entity_poly.pdbx_strand_id
1 'polypeptide(L)'
;MSRNEALELGRFKRDPDRWQTEFGRWVADFGVPRIVARLAHDPNLRVTNQAVYEWLQGHAPQPARAMALVEMSQGRLTLDAIYQHGRQMKHSDSDAGGPQ
;
A
#
# COMPACT_ATOMS: atom_id res chain seq x y z
N MET A 1 -12.52 12.67 -12.47
CA MET A 1 -12.88 11.77 -11.37
C MET A 1 -12.01 12.08 -10.17
N SER A 2 -12.65 12.54 -9.10
CA SER A 2 -12.01 12.92 -7.85
C SER A 2 -11.80 11.71 -6.92
N ARG A 3 -10.87 11.82 -5.97
CA ARG A 3 -10.60 10.81 -4.93
C ARG A 3 -11.87 10.36 -4.19
N ASN A 4 -12.86 11.23 -4.06
CA ASN A 4 -14.12 10.96 -3.37
C ASN A 4 -15.09 10.10 -4.19
N GLU A 5 -15.14 10.25 -5.51
CA GLU A 5 -16.06 9.49 -6.38
C GLU A 5 -15.66 8.00 -6.50
N ALA A 6 -14.36 7.72 -6.59
CA ALA A 6 -13.85 6.33 -6.62
C ALA A 6 -14.07 5.60 -5.28
N LEU A 7 -14.25 6.37 -4.22
CA LEU A 7 -14.44 5.94 -2.86
C LEU A 7 -15.91 5.53 -2.59
N GLU A 8 -16.89 6.16 -3.25
CA GLU A 8 -18.32 5.84 -3.11
C GLU A 8 -18.78 4.60 -3.89
N LEU A 9 -18.06 4.20 -4.95
CA LEU A 9 -18.49 3.13 -5.85
C LEU A 9 -18.35 1.69 -5.31
N GLY A 10 -17.99 1.49 -4.04
CA GLY A 10 -18.07 0.18 -3.35
C GLY A 10 -17.25 -0.98 -3.96
N ARG A 11 -16.37 -0.72 -4.93
CA ARG A 11 -15.63 -1.76 -5.69
C ARG A 11 -14.51 -2.47 -4.93
N PHE A 12 -14.22 -2.04 -3.70
CA PHE A 12 -13.29 -2.70 -2.81
C PHE A 12 -13.92 -2.71 -1.42
N LYS A 13 -14.05 -3.89 -0.80
CA LYS A 13 -14.33 -4.00 0.64
C LYS A 13 -13.31 -3.09 1.34
N ARG A 14 -13.78 -1.95 1.85
CA ARG A 14 -12.94 -1.01 2.58
C ARG A 14 -12.67 -1.68 3.91
N ASP A 15 -11.53 -2.35 4.01
CA ASP A 15 -10.87 -2.40 5.28
C ASP A 15 -10.37 -0.97 5.55
N PRO A 16 -11.00 -0.20 6.46
CA PRO A 16 -10.57 1.15 6.76
C PRO A 16 -9.15 1.18 7.33
N ASP A 17 -8.68 0.07 7.92
CA ASP A 17 -7.42 0.01 8.67
C ASP A 17 -6.21 0.12 7.75
N ARG A 18 -6.31 -0.38 6.50
CA ARG A 18 -5.20 -0.29 5.54
C ARG A 18 -4.74 1.13 5.28
N TRP A 19 -5.65 2.09 5.36
CA TRP A 19 -5.36 3.51 5.14
C TRP A 19 -4.97 4.24 6.42
N GLN A 20 -5.03 3.61 7.59
CA GLN A 20 -4.67 4.22 8.88
C GLN A 20 -3.20 4.04 9.25
N THR A 21 -2.53 3.08 8.63
CA THR A 21 -1.08 2.85 8.79
C THR A 21 -0.25 3.97 8.16
N GLU A 22 0.98 4.19 8.63
CA GLU A 22 1.91 5.15 8.02
C GLU A 22 2.10 4.88 6.52
N PHE A 23 2.31 3.62 6.15
CA PHE A 23 2.45 3.21 4.75
C PHE A 23 1.19 3.52 3.94
N GLY A 24 0.01 3.13 4.44
CA GLY A 24 -1.26 3.38 3.78
C GLY A 24 -1.54 4.88 3.58
N ARG A 25 -1.33 5.69 4.61
CA ARG A 25 -1.48 7.16 4.54
C ARG A 25 -0.54 7.76 3.51
N TRP A 26 0.73 7.34 3.53
CA TRP A 26 1.71 7.82 2.56
C TRP A 26 1.32 7.45 1.12
N VAL A 27 0.87 6.22 0.85
CA VAL A 27 0.39 5.82 -0.47
C VAL A 27 -0.84 6.63 -0.90
N ALA A 28 -1.75 6.92 0.03
CA ALA A 28 -2.96 7.71 -0.24
C ALA A 28 -2.63 9.18 -0.58
N ASP A 29 -1.61 9.75 0.07
CA ASP A 29 -1.17 11.12 -0.17
C ASP A 29 -0.30 11.25 -1.42
N PHE A 30 0.61 10.30 -1.62
CA PHE A 30 1.57 10.33 -2.74
C PHE A 30 0.93 9.91 -4.07
N GLY A 31 0.06 8.90 -4.01
CA GLY A 31 -0.75 8.40 -5.11
C GLY A 31 -0.13 7.20 -5.85
N VAL A 32 -0.92 6.14 -6.00
CA VAL A 32 -0.55 4.90 -6.71
C VAL A 32 0.01 5.15 -8.13
N PRO A 33 -0.60 5.97 -9.00
CA PRO A 33 -0.08 6.19 -10.35
C PRO A 33 1.32 6.82 -10.35
N ARG A 34 1.60 7.68 -9.36
CA ARG A 34 2.90 8.36 -9.23
C ARG A 34 3.98 7.38 -8.75
N ILE A 35 3.66 6.48 -7.81
CA ILE A 35 4.55 5.40 -7.38
C ILE A 35 4.96 4.55 -8.58
N VAL A 36 3.97 4.07 -9.35
CA VAL A 36 4.21 3.22 -10.52
C VAL A 36 5.07 3.94 -11.56
N ALA A 37 4.75 5.21 -11.87
CA ALA A 37 5.53 5.99 -12.81
C ALA A 37 6.99 6.16 -12.35
N ARG A 38 7.22 6.39 -11.06
CA ARG A 38 8.56 6.62 -10.51
C ARG A 38 9.41 5.35 -10.50
N LEU A 39 8.82 4.20 -10.17
CA LEU A 39 9.52 2.93 -10.17
C LEU A 39 9.72 2.36 -11.59
N ALA A 40 8.96 2.82 -12.58
CA ALA A 40 9.08 2.36 -13.96
C ALA A 40 10.40 2.74 -14.65
N HIS A 41 11.17 3.68 -14.09
CA HIS A 41 12.47 4.09 -14.63
C HIS A 41 13.57 3.03 -14.45
N ASP A 42 13.43 2.16 -13.44
CA ASP A 42 14.35 1.04 -13.21
C ASP A 42 13.66 -0.30 -13.57
N PRO A 43 14.19 -1.05 -14.55
CA PRO A 43 13.64 -2.36 -14.93
C PRO A 43 13.48 -3.33 -13.75
N ASN A 44 14.35 -3.28 -12.75
CA ASN A 44 14.32 -4.16 -11.58
C ASN A 44 13.25 -3.76 -10.56
N LEU A 45 12.80 -2.51 -10.59
CA LEU A 45 11.81 -1.97 -9.64
C LEU A 45 10.42 -1.84 -10.23
N ARG A 46 10.26 -2.11 -11.53
CA ARG A 46 8.99 -1.96 -12.25
C ARG A 46 7.86 -2.73 -11.56
N VAL A 47 6.75 -2.05 -11.36
CA VAL A 47 5.52 -2.57 -10.74
C VAL A 47 4.28 -2.08 -11.46
N THR A 48 3.14 -2.70 -11.16
CA THR A 48 1.82 -2.32 -11.67
C THR A 48 1.01 -1.64 -10.56
N ASN A 49 -0.10 -0.98 -10.92
CA ASN A 49 -1.05 -0.47 -9.91
C ASN A 49 -1.55 -1.59 -8.99
N GLN A 50 -1.77 -2.78 -9.57
CA GLN A 50 -2.22 -3.97 -8.85
C GLN A 50 -1.22 -4.36 -7.75
N ALA A 51 0.08 -4.38 -8.04
CA ALA A 51 1.11 -4.69 -7.04
C ALA A 51 1.07 -3.71 -5.86
N VAL A 52 0.82 -2.42 -6.11
CA VAL A 52 0.70 -1.43 -5.03
C VAL A 52 -0.54 -1.69 -4.18
N TYR A 53 -1.68 -2.06 -4.79
CA TYR A 53 -2.88 -2.44 -4.05
C TYR A 53 -2.71 -3.74 -3.25
N GLU A 54 -1.97 -4.72 -3.78
CA GLU A 54 -1.60 -5.92 -3.04
C GLU A 54 -0.76 -5.57 -1.81
N TRP A 55 0.15 -4.59 -1.92
CA TRP A 55 0.89 -4.10 -0.75
C TRP A 55 -0.02 -3.50 0.31
N LEU A 56 -1.03 -2.74 -0.11
CA LEU A 56 -2.07 -2.20 0.78
C LEU A 56 -3.00 -3.27 1.36
N GLN A 57 -3.05 -4.46 0.77
CA GLN A 57 -3.79 -5.62 1.29
C GLN A 57 -2.91 -6.48 2.22
N GLY A 58 -1.65 -6.09 2.43
CA GLY A 58 -0.73 -6.78 3.34
C GLY A 58 0.30 -7.69 2.69
N HIS A 59 0.36 -7.74 1.34
CA HIS A 59 1.43 -8.44 0.65
C HIS A 59 2.72 -7.63 0.73
N ALA A 60 3.74 -8.11 1.44
CA ALA A 60 4.96 -7.33 1.61
C ALA A 60 5.68 -7.11 0.26
N PRO A 61 6.12 -5.87 -0.05
CA PRO A 61 6.96 -5.62 -1.21
C PRO A 61 8.32 -6.33 -1.07
N GLN A 62 8.91 -6.66 -2.21
CA GLN A 62 10.30 -7.12 -2.27
C GLN A 62 11.24 -6.06 -1.67
N PRO A 63 12.35 -6.45 -1.01
CA PRO A 63 13.24 -5.51 -0.32
C PRO A 63 13.73 -4.34 -1.18
N ALA A 64 14.12 -4.58 -2.43
CA ALA A 64 14.56 -3.53 -3.34
C ALA A 64 13.48 -2.47 -3.60
N ARG A 65 12.22 -2.90 -3.74
CA ARG A 65 11.06 -2.00 -3.92
C ARG A 65 10.74 -1.26 -2.63
N ALA A 66 10.83 -1.94 -1.47
CA ALA A 66 10.63 -1.30 -0.17
C ALA A 66 11.66 -0.19 0.07
N MET A 67 12.93 -0.44 -0.25
CA MET A 67 14.00 0.58 -0.17
C MET A 67 13.71 1.77 -1.11
N ALA A 68 13.30 1.51 -2.34
CA ALA A 68 12.94 2.56 -3.28
C ALA A 68 11.76 3.42 -2.81
N LEU A 69 10.77 2.81 -2.13
CA LEU A 69 9.65 3.54 -1.52
C LEU A 69 10.12 4.43 -0.36
N VAL A 70 11.03 3.93 0.48
CA VAL A 70 11.65 4.72 1.56
C VAL A 70 12.41 5.92 1.00
N GLU A 71 13.24 5.72 -0.02
CA GLU A 71 13.98 6.79 -0.68
C GLU A 71 13.03 7.83 -1.29
N MET A 72 12.01 7.37 -2.03
CA MET A 72 10.99 8.23 -2.64
C MET A 72 10.17 9.02 -1.61
N SER A 73 10.00 8.48 -0.40
CA SER A 73 9.31 9.15 0.70
C SER A 73 10.11 10.27 1.36
N GLN A 74 11.42 10.37 1.07
CA GLN A 74 12.34 11.33 1.69
C GLN A 74 12.33 11.27 3.23
N GLY A 75 12.29 10.05 3.78
CA GLY A 75 12.30 9.82 5.23
C GLY A 75 10.93 9.86 5.91
N ARG A 76 9.84 10.10 5.17
CA ARG A 76 8.46 10.01 5.69
C ARG A 76 7.96 8.58 5.88
N LEU A 77 8.65 7.61 5.28
CA LEU A 77 8.34 6.19 5.35
C LEU A 77 9.61 5.44 5.77
N THR A 78 9.47 4.48 6.68
CA THR A 78 10.55 3.58 7.10
C THR A 78 10.30 2.16 6.58
N LEU A 79 11.35 1.34 6.49
CA LEU A 79 11.19 -0.08 6.15
C LEU A 79 10.30 -0.81 7.18
N ASP A 80 10.43 -0.49 8.46
CA ASP A 80 9.61 -1.10 9.50
C ASP A 80 8.13 -0.75 9.32
N ALA A 81 7.79 0.50 9.01
CA ALA A 81 6.42 0.91 8.72
C ALA A 81 5.79 0.12 7.56
N ILE A 82 6.57 -0.17 6.51
CA ILE A 82 6.12 -0.97 5.36
C ILE A 82 5.84 -2.42 5.80
N TYR A 83 6.73 -3.05 6.54
CA TYR A 83 6.55 -4.45 6.94
C TYR A 83 5.55 -4.61 8.08
N GLN A 84 5.45 -3.63 8.98
CA GLN A 84 4.45 -3.58 10.04
C GLN A 84 3.05 -3.47 9.45
N HIS A 85 2.86 -2.68 8.40
CA HIS A 85 1.60 -2.65 7.66
C HIS A 85 1.20 -4.06 7.19
N GLY A 86 2.13 -4.79 6.56
CA GLY A 86 1.89 -6.16 6.11
C GLY A 86 1.45 -7.11 7.22
N ARG A 87 2.02 -6.96 8.42
CA ARG A 87 1.60 -7.73 9.61
C ARG A 87 0.19 -7.33 10.05
N GLN A 88 -0.10 -6.02 10.15
CA GLN A 88 -1.40 -5.53 10.60
C GLN A 88 -2.54 -6.00 9.69
N MET A 89 -2.37 -5.92 8.36
CA MET A 89 -3.41 -6.34 7.42
C MET A 89 -3.73 -7.84 7.48
N LYS A 90 -2.73 -8.69 7.76
CA LYS A 90 -2.94 -10.14 7.93
C LYS A 90 -3.69 -10.48 9.20
N HIS A 91 -3.49 -9.70 10.26
CA HIS A 91 -4.21 -9.90 11.53
C HIS A 91 -5.67 -9.45 11.42
N SER A 92 -5.94 -8.32 10.76
CA SER A 92 -7.31 -7.84 10.52
C SER A 92 -8.17 -8.81 9.69
N ASP A 93 -7.57 -9.52 8.71
CA ASP A 93 -8.27 -10.55 7.94
C ASP A 93 -8.56 -11.83 8.77
N SER A 94 -7.71 -12.12 9.77
CA SER A 94 -7.89 -13.26 10.67
C SER A 94 -8.96 -13.01 11.74
N ASP A 95 -9.05 -11.79 12.28
CA ASP A 95 -10.07 -11.40 13.27
C ASP A 95 -11.47 -11.27 12.67
N ALA A 96 -11.58 -10.99 11.36
CA ALA A 96 -12.86 -10.94 10.64
C ALA A 96 -13.43 -12.33 10.28
N GLY A 97 -12.69 -13.42 10.55
CA GLY A 97 -13.02 -14.78 10.14
C GLY A 97 -13.34 -15.78 11.26
N GLY A 98 -13.62 -15.32 12.50
CA GLY A 98 -14.03 -16.19 13.60
C GLY A 98 -15.37 -16.91 13.33
N PRO A 99 -15.52 -18.20 13.73
CA PRO A 99 -16.54 -19.10 13.20
C PRO A 99 -17.98 -18.76 13.64
N GLN A 100 -18.92 -18.95 12.72
CA GLN A 100 -20.36 -19.09 12.93
C GLN A 100 -20.70 -20.53 13.35
#